data_AF-A0A7Y1UP34-F1
#
_entry.id   AF-A0A7Y1UP34-F1
#
_cell.length_a   1.000
_cell.length_b   1.000
_cell.length_c   1.000
_cell.angle_alpha   90.00
_cell.angle_beta   90.00
_cell.angle_gamma   90.00
#
_symmetry.space_group_name_H-M   'P 1'
#
loop_
_entity.id
_entity.type
_entity.pdbx_description
1 polymer ?
#
loop_
_entity_poly.entity_id
_entity_poly.type
_entity_poly.pdbx_seq_one_letter_code
_entity_poly.pdbx_strand_id
1 'polypeptide(L)' 'MSELSLRARAMSESVTMAVTAKAAQLRAEGKAVIGFGAGEPDFATPDHIVAAAEAACRDPKAHHYGPAAGMPALR' A
#
# COMPACT_ATOMS: atom_id res chain seq x y z
N MET A 1 -26.23 2.46 -17.99
CA MET A 1 -25.12 2.85 -17.12
C MET A 1 -25.61 2.75 -15.68
N SER A 2 -24.98 1.94 -14.83
CA SER A 2 -25.38 1.87 -13.42
C SER A 2 -24.85 3.11 -12.70
N GLU A 3 -25.71 3.81 -11.97
CA GLU A 3 -25.29 4.89 -11.09
C GLU A 3 -24.51 4.32 -9.88
N LEU A 4 -23.58 5.11 -9.35
CA LEU A 4 -22.89 4.82 -8.10
C LEU A 4 -23.84 4.95 -6.91
N SER A 5 -23.60 4.15 -5.86
CA SER A 5 -24.38 4.24 -4.62
C SER A 5 -24.25 5.60 -3.92
N LEU A 6 -25.26 5.99 -3.15
CA LEU A 6 -25.25 7.25 -2.38
C LEU A 6 -24.06 7.35 -1.41
N ARG A 7 -23.68 6.23 -0.79
CA ARG A 7 -22.54 6.16 0.15
C ARG A 7 -21.23 6.48 -0.55
N ALA A 8 -21.01 5.92 -1.74
CA ALA A 8 -19.80 6.19 -2.52
C ALA A 8 -19.74 7.66 -2.98
N ARG A 9 -20.89 8.21 -3.41
CA ARG A 9 -20.99 9.62 -3.84
C ARG A 9 -20.75 10.63 -2.72
N ALA A 10 -20.98 10.24 -1.46
CA ALA A 10 -20.79 11.11 -0.31
C ALA A 10 -19.33 11.17 0.19
N MET A 11 -18.42 10.35 -0.35
CA MET A 11 -17.01 10.37 0.04
C MET A 11 -16.29 11.56 -0.58
N SER A 12 -15.60 12.35 0.24
CA SER A 12 -14.76 13.45 -0.22
C SER A 12 -13.43 12.95 -0.77
N GLU A 13 -12.83 13.71 -1.67
CA GLU A 13 -11.50 13.44 -2.19
C GLU A 13 -10.42 13.58 -1.10
N SER A 14 -9.39 12.75 -1.19
CA SER A 14 -8.27 12.80 -0.25
C SER A 14 -7.30 13.91 -0.59
N VAL A 15 -7.16 14.87 0.34
CA VAL A 15 -6.21 15.98 0.22
C VAL A 15 -4.76 15.46 0.20
N THR A 16 -4.45 14.40 0.94
CA THR A 16 -3.10 13.82 0.97
C THR A 16 -2.72 13.19 -0.36
N MET A 17 -3.66 12.54 -1.05
CA MET A 17 -3.43 11.99 -2.39
C MET A 17 -3.17 13.08 -3.43
N ALA A 18 -3.92 14.20 -3.36
CA ALA A 18 -3.73 15.33 -4.26
C ALA A 18 -2.33 15.96 -4.12
N VAL A 19 -1.84 16.13 -2.89
CA VAL A 19 -0.50 16.64 -2.61
C VAL A 19 0.58 15.68 -3.11
N THR A 20 0.43 14.38 -2.87
CA THR A 20 1.37 13.35 -3.36
C THR A 20 1.43 13.33 -4.88
N ALA A 21 0.28 13.39 -5.56
CA ALA A 21 0.21 13.44 -7.02
C ALA A 21 0.91 14.70 -7.57
N LYS A 22 0.70 15.86 -6.95
CA LYS A 22 1.37 17.10 -7.37
C LYS A 22 2.88 17.03 -7.18
N ALA A 23 3.33 16.48 -6.06
CA ALA A 23 4.76 16.30 -5.78
C ALA A 23 5.42 15.35 -6.80
N ALA A 24 4.74 14.25 -7.17
CA ALA A 24 5.21 13.35 -8.22
C ALA A 24 5.30 14.03 -9.59
N GLN A 25 4.29 14.82 -9.97
CA GLN A 25 4.30 15.60 -11.21
C GLN A 25 5.48 16.58 -11.26
N LEU A 26 5.69 17.37 -10.20
CA LEU A 26 6.78 18.34 -10.14
C LEU A 26 8.17 17.67 -10.23
N ARG A 27 8.35 16.48 -9.64
CA ARG A 27 9.57 15.68 -9.81
C ARG A 27 9.76 15.22 -11.25
N ALA A 28 8.70 14.76 -11.91
CA ALA A 28 8.76 14.35 -13.31
C ALA A 28 9.09 15.52 -14.26
N GLU A 29 8.70 16.74 -13.90
CA GLU A 29 9.10 17.99 -14.56
C GLU A 29 10.56 18.41 -14.27
N GLY A 30 11.32 17.62 -13.50
CA GLY A 30 12.72 17.89 -13.17
C GLY A 30 12.92 18.90 -12.02
N LYS A 31 11.86 19.26 -11.29
CA LYS A 31 11.98 20.19 -10.15
C LYS A 31 12.46 19.45 -8.90
N ALA A 32 13.29 20.13 -8.11
CA ALA A 32 13.73 19.63 -6.81
C ALA A 32 12.58 19.72 -5.79
N VAL A 33 12.03 18.56 -5.39
CA VAL A 33 10.89 18.46 -4.45
C VAL A 33 11.27 17.57 -3.27
N ILE A 34 11.34 18.18 -2.08
CA ILE A 34 11.55 17.48 -0.81
C ILE A 34 10.17 17.14 -0.22
N GLY A 35 9.89 15.85 -0.04
CA GLY A 35 8.60 15.37 0.46
C GLY A 35 8.66 15.07 1.94
N PHE A 36 7.93 15.84 2.75
CA PHE A 36 7.72 15.58 4.18
C PHE A 36 6.37 14.93 4.49
N GLY A 37 5.67 14.45 3.45
CA GLY A 37 4.31 13.90 3.56
C GLY A 37 4.24 12.38 3.51
N ALA A 38 5.38 11.68 3.40
CA ALA A 38 5.38 10.21 3.46
C ALA A 38 5.01 9.76 4.88
N GLY A 39 4.06 8.82 4.98
CA GLY A 39 3.62 8.23 6.25
C GLY A 39 4.30 6.90 6.57
N GLU A 40 5.28 6.48 5.75
CA GLU A 40 6.03 5.25 5.90
C GLU A 40 7.51 5.53 6.18
N PRO A 41 8.23 4.61 6.84
CA PRO A 41 9.66 4.77 7.07
C PRO A 41 10.49 4.74 5.77
N ASP A 42 11.67 5.32 5.81
CA ASP A 42 12.62 5.44 4.70
C ASP A 42 13.56 4.24 4.54
N PHE A 43 13.53 3.28 5.47
CA PHE A 43 14.33 2.07 5.43
C PHE A 43 13.60 0.90 4.76
N ALA A 44 14.39 0.01 4.14
CA ALA A 44 13.87 -1.22 3.56
C ALA A 44 13.37 -2.20 4.64
N THR A 45 12.47 -3.10 4.25
CA THR A 45 12.05 -4.21 5.10
C THR A 45 13.26 -5.06 5.52
N PRO A 46 13.42 -5.42 6.81
CA PRO A 46 14.53 -6.25 7.28
C PRO A 46 14.66 -7.59 6.55
N ASP A 47 15.89 -8.01 6.25
CA ASP A 47 16.20 -9.20 5.44
C ASP A 47 15.56 -10.49 5.96
N HIS A 48 15.48 -10.68 7.28
CA HIS A 48 14.86 -11.89 7.84
C HIS A 48 13.36 -12.00 7.53
N ILE A 49 12.68 -10.86 7.38
CA ILE A 49 11.26 -10.82 6.98
C ILE A 49 11.13 -11.15 5.50
N VAL A 50 12.01 -10.58 4.66
CA VAL A 50 12.06 -10.88 3.22
C VAL A 50 12.33 -12.37 2.99
N ALA A 51 13.31 -12.95 3.70
CA ALA A 51 13.64 -14.36 3.61
C ALA A 51 12.47 -15.28 4.04
N ALA A 52 11.74 -14.90 5.10
CA ALA A 52 10.56 -15.65 5.52
C ALA A 52 9.42 -15.59 4.49
N ALA A 53 9.20 -14.42 3.87
CA ALA A 53 8.23 -14.25 2.80
C ALA A 53 8.60 -15.08 1.56
N GLU A 54 9.88 -15.08 1.16
CA GLU A 54 10.37 -15.92 0.06
C GLU A 54 10.16 -17.40 0.34
N ALA A 55 10.48 -17.86 1.56
CA ALA A 55 10.27 -19.25 1.96
C ALA A 55 8.79 -19.64 1.86
N ALA A 56 7.89 -18.77 2.33
CA ALA A 56 6.45 -18.98 2.20
C ALA A 56 6.00 -19.05 0.73
N CYS A 57 6.50 -18.16 -0.15
CA CYS A 57 6.17 -18.19 -1.58
C CYS A 57 6.60 -19.50 -2.26
N ARG A 58 7.68 -20.14 -1.80
CA ARG A 58 8.17 -21.42 -2.35
C ARG A 58 7.40 -22.64 -1.83
N ASP A 59 6.64 -22.52 -0.74
CA ASP A 59 5.85 -23.63 -0.18
C ASP A 59 4.42 -23.65 -0.79
N PRO A 60 4.04 -24.67 -1.58
CA PRO A 60 2.70 -24.77 -2.14
C PRO A 60 1.57 -24.75 -1.11
N LYS A 61 1.84 -25.10 0.16
CA LYS A 61 0.85 -25.01 1.24
C LYS A 61 0.39 -23.57 1.50
N ALA A 62 1.21 -22.58 1.17
CA ALA A 62 0.89 -21.16 1.35
C ALA A 62 0.11 -20.54 0.17
N HIS A 63 -0.26 -21.32 -0.85
CA HIS A 63 -0.88 -20.79 -2.09
C HIS A 63 -2.41 -20.77 -2.05
N HIS A 64 -3.01 -21.20 -0.94
CA HIS A 64 -4.45 -21.34 -0.80
C HIS A 64 -5.03 -20.35 0.21
N TYR A 65 -6.36 -20.23 0.22
CA TYR A 65 -7.06 -19.38 1.18
C TYR A 65 -6.76 -19.79 2.62
N GLY A 66 -6.49 -18.78 3.45
CA GLY A 66 -6.36 -18.93 4.89
C GLY A 66 -7.69 -18.71 5.63
N PRO A 67 -7.69 -18.88 6.96
CA PRO A 67 -8.85 -18.54 7.79
C PRO A 67 -9.21 -17.05 7.65
N ALA A 68 -10.51 -16.73 7.73
CA ALA A 68 -10.99 -15.35 7.61
C ALA A 68 -10.38 -14.39 8.65
N ALA A 69 -10.03 -14.90 9.83
CA ALA A 69 -9.41 -14.13 10.91
C ALA A 69 -7.88 -14.02 10.81
N GLY A 70 -7.26 -14.57 9.76
CA GLY A 70 -5.81 -14.69 9.63
C GLY A 70 -5.24 -16.01 10.19
N MET A 71 -3.98 -16.27 9.90
CA MET A 71 -3.28 -17.50 10.35
C MET A 71 -3.14 -17.51 11.88
N PRO A 72 -3.41 -18.64 12.58
CA PRO A 72 -3.31 -18.70 14.04
C PRO A 72 -1.94 -18.29 14.60
N ALA A 73 -0.85 -18.56 13.88
CA ALA A 73 0.50 -18.19 14.30
C ALA A 73 0.80 -16.68 14.21
N LEU A 74 -0.08 -15.89 13.58
CA LEU A 74 0.05 -14.43 13.42
C LEU A 74 -0.94 -13.64 14.28
N ARG A 75 -1.71 -14.33 15.13
CA ARG A 75 -2.76 -13.74 15.98
C ARG A 75 -2.32 -13.62 17.42
#